data_AF-A0A847JWB2-F1
#
_entry.id   AF-A0A847JWB2-F1
#
_cell.length_a   1.000
_cell.length_b   1.000
_cell.length_c   1.000
_cell.angle_alpha   90.00
_cell.angle_beta   90.00
_cell.angle_gamma   90.00
#
_symmetry.space_group_name_H-M   'P 1'
#
loop_
_entity.id
_entity.type
_entity.pdbx_description
1 polymer ?
#
loop_
_entity_poly.entity_id
_entity_poly.type
_entity_poly.pdbx_seq_one_letter_code
_entity_poly.pdbx_strand_id
1 'polypeptide(L)'
;MARRAWSGPGNGNRALMMAAGLAGVLALLGCGGGGGDNGGGGGGGGGGTLGPCGSAAGSTTPVVCGKVMADLTTSPAAGVEVILRNNAGAEIGRTTSAADGSFVFRPATGGTQLEVAPPSSLYATSMARFLSKIYDFDLPNQAGTGKCYIATGVTAGDTNIGTVFVFPNSSPPPPPMGGCPR
;
A
#
# COMPACT_ATOMS: atom_id res chain seq x y z
N MET A 1 7.57 -17.70 45.72
CA MET A 1 8.82 -17.02 46.15
C MET A 1 9.72 -17.02 44.91
N ALA A 2 10.24 -15.94 44.33
CA ALA A 2 10.56 -14.61 44.83
C ALA A 2 10.27 -13.54 43.76
N ARG A 3 9.84 -12.38 44.24
CA ARG A 3 9.83 -11.11 43.51
C ARG A 3 11.26 -10.56 43.50
N ARG A 4 11.75 -10.02 42.39
CA ARG A 4 12.77 -8.96 42.40
C ARG A 4 12.46 -7.94 41.33
N ALA A 5 12.04 -6.77 41.80
CA ALA A 5 12.06 -5.51 41.10
C ALA A 5 13.51 -5.01 41.00
N TRP A 6 13.85 -4.31 39.92
CA TRP A 6 14.96 -3.36 39.91
C TRP A 6 14.53 -2.10 39.17
N SER A 7 14.45 -1.01 39.92
CA SER A 7 14.23 0.36 39.48
C SER A 7 15.56 1.03 39.12
N GLY A 8 15.63 1.80 38.04
CA GLY A 8 16.81 2.61 37.71
C GLY A 8 16.50 3.74 36.72
N PRO A 9 16.51 5.02 37.13
CA PRO A 9 16.02 6.17 36.38
C PRO A 9 17.14 6.91 35.61
N GLY A 10 16.76 7.71 34.61
CA GLY A 10 17.71 8.55 33.86
C GLY A 10 17.04 9.65 33.04
N ASN A 11 16.47 10.63 33.76
CA ASN A 11 15.96 11.88 33.22
C ASN A 11 17.11 12.73 32.65
N GLY A 12 17.01 13.17 31.40
CA GLY A 12 18.03 13.95 30.69
C GLY A 12 17.45 15.15 29.96
N ASN A 13 16.79 16.06 30.67
CA ASN A 13 16.45 17.38 30.15
C ASN A 13 17.67 18.31 30.16
N ARG A 14 18.17 18.68 28.97
CA ARG A 14 18.97 19.89 28.73
C ARG A 14 18.46 20.47 27.39
N ALA A 15 17.61 21.48 27.44
CA ALA A 15 17.95 22.89 27.57
C ALA A 15 18.48 23.51 26.26
N LEU A 16 17.61 24.36 25.70
CA LEU A 16 17.91 25.71 25.22
C LEU A 16 18.82 25.85 24.00
N MET A 17 18.22 26.14 22.84
CA MET A 17 18.70 27.23 21.99
C MET A 17 17.54 28.00 21.35
N MET A 18 17.63 29.32 21.53
CA MET A 18 16.81 30.37 20.95
C MET A 18 17.16 30.57 19.47
N ALA A 19 16.21 31.07 18.66
CA ALA A 19 16.31 32.39 18.02
C ALA A 19 15.43 32.53 16.75
N ALA A 20 14.47 33.46 16.85
CA ALA A 20 14.05 34.47 15.88
C ALA A 20 14.09 34.23 14.35
N GLY A 21 12.91 34.37 13.74
CA GLY A 21 12.67 35.32 12.66
C GLY A 21 12.84 34.84 11.22
N LEU A 22 11.75 34.80 10.44
CA LEU A 22 11.38 35.88 9.52
C LEU A 22 10.07 35.56 8.79
N ALA A 23 9.27 36.60 8.57
CA ALA A 23 8.09 36.60 7.72
C ALA A 23 8.44 36.33 6.24
N GLY A 24 7.52 35.67 5.52
CA GLY A 24 7.63 35.47 4.09
C GLY A 24 6.29 35.03 3.49
N VAL A 25 5.43 36.01 3.21
CA VAL A 25 4.21 35.87 2.42
C VAL A 25 4.60 35.45 1.00
N LEU A 26 4.01 34.37 0.48
CA LEU A 26 3.69 34.28 -0.94
C LEU A 26 2.48 33.35 -1.13
N ALA A 27 1.30 33.97 -1.15
CA ALA A 27 0.08 33.34 -1.63
C ALA A 27 0.18 33.17 -3.15
N LEU A 28 0.51 31.97 -3.61
CA LEU A 28 0.36 31.58 -5.01
C LEU A 28 -1.03 30.97 -5.19
N LEU A 29 -1.92 31.79 -5.76
CA LEU A 29 -3.15 31.36 -6.40
C LEU A 29 -2.84 30.30 -7.47
N GLY A 30 -3.23 29.06 -7.21
CA GLY A 30 -3.31 27.99 -8.20
C GLY A 30 -4.77 27.78 -8.61
N CYS A 31 -5.05 28.13 -9.86
CA CYS A 31 -6.35 28.06 -10.55
C CYS A 31 -6.66 26.65 -11.08
N GLY A 32 -7.92 26.23 -10.96
CA GLY A 32 -8.58 25.17 -11.77
C GLY A 32 -8.85 23.85 -11.04
N GLY A 33 -10.03 23.24 -11.02
CA GLY A 33 -11.33 23.51 -11.66
C GLY A 33 -12.11 22.18 -11.79
N GLY A 34 -13.38 22.17 -11.31
CA GLY A 34 -14.52 21.26 -11.67
C GLY A 34 -14.37 19.73 -11.51
N GLY A 35 -15.32 18.93 -11.01
CA GLY A 35 -16.73 19.08 -10.64
C GLY A 35 -17.42 17.71 -10.83
N GLY A 36 -18.38 17.35 -9.97
CA GLY A 36 -19.33 16.24 -10.21
C GLY A 36 -19.60 15.31 -9.02
N ASP A 37 -20.54 15.70 -8.14
CA ASP A 37 -21.11 14.87 -7.08
C ASP A 37 -22.10 13.83 -7.63
N ASN A 38 -22.18 12.64 -7.01
CA ASN A 38 -23.43 11.88 -6.82
C ASN A 38 -23.21 10.71 -5.85
N GLY A 39 -23.81 10.79 -4.65
CA GLY A 39 -23.99 9.63 -3.76
C GLY A 39 -23.81 9.95 -2.29
N GLY A 40 -24.83 10.55 -1.68
CA GLY A 40 -24.84 11.02 -0.30
C GLY A 40 -24.57 9.97 0.77
N GLY A 41 -23.85 10.41 1.79
CA GLY A 41 -23.67 9.76 3.08
C GLY A 41 -22.99 10.76 4.00
N GLY A 42 -23.80 11.51 4.76
CA GLY A 42 -23.41 12.78 5.35
C GLY A 42 -22.45 12.70 6.55
N GLY A 43 -21.89 13.87 6.85
CA GLY A 43 -21.64 14.31 8.22
C GLY A 43 -20.18 14.53 8.59
N GLY A 44 -19.85 15.79 8.85
CA GLY A 44 -18.84 16.13 9.86
C GLY A 44 -17.57 16.78 9.33
N GLY A 45 -17.57 18.11 9.27
CA GLY A 45 -16.35 18.89 9.16
C GLY A 45 -15.42 18.66 10.35
N GLY A 46 -14.13 18.55 10.04
CA GLY A 46 -13.04 18.51 11.00
C GLY A 46 -11.77 18.19 10.25
N GLY A 47 -10.74 19.02 10.37
CA GLY A 47 -9.39 18.78 9.87
C GLY A 47 -8.73 17.61 10.60
N GLY A 48 -9.33 16.42 10.49
CA GLY A 48 -8.76 15.16 10.97
C GLY A 48 -7.63 14.76 10.04
N THR A 49 -6.54 14.28 10.63
CA THR A 49 -5.43 13.72 9.86
C THR A 49 -5.95 12.58 8.98
N LEU A 50 -5.85 12.74 7.65
CA LEU A 50 -6.15 11.64 6.74
C LEU A 50 -5.11 10.53 6.93
N GLY A 51 -5.56 9.28 6.85
CA GLY A 51 -4.69 8.11 6.84
C GLY A 51 -3.89 8.01 5.54
N PRO A 52 -2.90 7.09 5.47
CA PRO A 52 -2.00 6.95 4.33
C PRO A 52 -2.69 6.66 3.00
N CYS A 53 -3.90 6.08 3.05
CA CYS A 53 -4.69 5.82 1.86
C CYS A 53 -5.68 6.94 1.55
N GLY A 54 -5.88 7.89 2.47
CA GLY A 54 -6.84 8.99 2.37
C GLY A 54 -8.14 8.82 3.17
N SER A 55 -8.26 7.86 4.10
CA SER A 55 -9.47 7.76 4.93
C SER A 55 -9.41 8.68 6.13
N ALA A 56 -10.56 9.01 6.70
CA ALA A 56 -10.60 9.69 7.99
C ALA A 56 -9.90 8.84 9.08
N ALA A 57 -9.14 9.50 9.96
CA ALA A 57 -8.57 8.85 11.14
C ALA A 57 -9.66 8.12 11.95
N GLY A 58 -9.39 6.87 12.34
CA GLY A 58 -10.35 6.04 13.07
C GLY A 58 -11.45 5.41 12.22
N SER A 59 -11.41 5.55 10.88
CA SER A 59 -12.29 4.79 9.98
C SER A 59 -12.15 3.30 10.24
N THR A 60 -13.28 2.61 10.42
CA THR A 60 -13.34 1.13 10.50
C THR A 60 -13.55 0.50 9.14
N THR A 61 -13.94 1.29 8.13
CA THR A 61 -14.09 0.81 6.76
C THR A 61 -12.72 0.42 6.22
N PRO A 62 -12.52 -0.84 5.83
CA PRO A 62 -11.25 -1.31 5.32
C PRO A 62 -10.94 -0.63 3.99
N VAL A 63 -9.70 -0.17 3.86
CA VAL A 63 -9.15 0.43 2.65
C VAL A 63 -7.74 -0.10 2.46
N VAL A 64 -7.44 -0.49 1.22
CA VAL A 64 -6.10 -0.95 0.84
C VAL A 64 -5.54 0.00 -0.21
N CYS A 65 -4.32 0.46 -0.02
CA CYS A 65 -3.61 1.25 -1.02
C CYS A 65 -2.13 0.84 -1.09
N GLY A 66 -1.48 1.24 -2.18
CA GLY A 66 -0.06 1.02 -2.37
C GLY A 66 0.43 1.65 -3.67
N LYS A 67 1.64 1.27 -4.07
CA LYS A 67 2.24 1.66 -5.35
C LYS A 67 2.74 0.45 -6.11
N VAL A 68 2.66 0.52 -7.44
CA VAL A 68 3.31 -0.41 -8.36
C VAL A 68 4.47 0.31 -9.02
N MET A 69 5.68 -0.26 -8.91
CA MET A 69 6.90 0.27 -9.52
C MET A 69 7.59 -0.77 -10.39
N ALA A 70 8.37 -0.35 -11.37
CA ALA A 70 9.26 -1.23 -12.11
C ALA A 70 10.50 -1.58 -11.26
N ASP A 71 10.86 -2.85 -11.17
CA ASP A 71 11.88 -3.37 -10.24
C ASP A 71 13.26 -2.71 -10.40
N LEU A 72 13.71 -2.55 -11.65
CA LEU A 72 15.07 -2.14 -11.99
C LEU A 72 15.23 -0.63 -12.17
N THR A 73 14.17 0.05 -12.60
CA THR A 73 14.22 1.49 -12.86
C THR A 73 13.63 2.30 -11.72
N THR A 74 12.95 1.65 -10.77
CA THR A 74 12.16 2.28 -9.69
C THR A 74 11.19 3.35 -10.20
N SER A 75 10.80 3.24 -11.47
CA SER A 75 9.83 4.14 -12.10
C SER A 75 8.42 3.65 -11.78
N PRO A 76 7.44 4.55 -11.65
CA PRO A 76 6.05 4.15 -11.47
C PRO A 76 5.60 3.31 -12.67
N ALA A 77 4.97 2.17 -12.38
CA ALA A 77 4.39 1.31 -13.41
C ALA A 77 2.90 1.64 -13.51
N ALA A 78 2.55 2.48 -14.48
CA ALA A 78 1.17 2.88 -14.76
C ALA A 78 0.45 1.84 -15.62
N GLY A 79 -0.88 1.76 -15.51
CA GLY A 79 -1.67 0.86 -16.34
C GLY A 79 -1.60 -0.61 -15.93
N VAL A 80 -1.02 -0.92 -14.78
CA VAL A 80 -0.95 -2.29 -14.24
C VAL A 80 -2.27 -2.63 -13.58
N GLU A 81 -2.91 -3.73 -13.97
CA GLU A 81 -4.08 -4.22 -13.24
C GLU A 81 -3.65 -4.71 -11.86
N VAL A 82 -4.36 -4.25 -10.85
CA VAL A 82 -4.21 -4.70 -9.47
C VAL A 82 -5.52 -5.34 -9.07
N ILE A 83 -5.46 -6.57 -8.58
CA ILE A 83 -6.62 -7.39 -8.28
C ILE A 83 -6.63 -7.68 -6.79
N LEU A 84 -7.73 -7.33 -6.13
CA LEU A 84 -7.98 -7.62 -4.72
C LEU A 84 -8.79 -8.92 -4.62
N ARG A 85 -8.29 -9.86 -3.84
CA ARG A 85 -8.87 -11.19 -3.66
C ARG A 85 -9.19 -11.48 -2.20
N ASN A 86 -10.18 -12.32 -1.97
CA ASN A 86 -10.50 -12.84 -0.65
C ASN A 86 -9.58 -14.03 -0.27
N ASN A 87 -9.74 -14.56 0.94
CA ASN A 87 -8.88 -15.65 1.43
C ASN A 87 -9.03 -16.97 0.64
N ALA A 88 -10.14 -17.15 -0.07
CA ALA A 88 -10.37 -18.29 -0.97
C ALA A 88 -9.76 -18.06 -2.37
N GLY A 89 -9.11 -16.92 -2.61
CA GLY A 89 -8.54 -16.54 -3.90
C GLY A 89 -9.55 -15.98 -4.91
N ALA A 90 -10.82 -15.78 -4.51
CA ALA A 90 -11.82 -15.17 -5.40
C ALA A 90 -11.59 -13.67 -5.51
N GLU A 91 -11.69 -13.14 -6.73
CA GLU A 91 -11.63 -11.71 -7.00
C GLU A 91 -12.84 -11.01 -6.38
N ILE A 92 -12.59 -9.94 -5.63
CA ILE A 92 -13.62 -9.09 -5.04
C ILE A 92 -13.52 -7.63 -5.50
N GLY A 93 -12.44 -7.29 -6.18
CA GLY A 93 -12.23 -5.96 -6.74
C GLY A 93 -11.03 -5.94 -7.67
N ARG A 94 -11.07 -5.00 -8.62
CA ARG A 94 -9.99 -4.74 -9.57
C ARG A 94 -9.85 -3.24 -9.75
N THR A 95 -8.62 -2.79 -9.90
CA THR A 95 -8.29 -1.43 -10.26
C THR A 95 -7.07 -1.41 -11.17
N THR A 96 -6.68 -0.23 -11.64
CA THR A 96 -5.51 -0.02 -12.48
C THR A 96 -4.61 1.00 -11.81
N SER A 97 -3.30 0.76 -11.79
CA SER A 97 -2.35 1.72 -11.24
C SER A 97 -2.34 3.03 -12.04
N ALA A 98 -2.34 4.15 -11.33
CA ALA A 98 -2.29 5.49 -11.90
C ALA A 98 -0.91 5.81 -12.51
N ALA A 99 -0.78 7.00 -13.12
CA ALA A 99 0.47 7.46 -13.73
C ALA A 99 1.66 7.49 -12.74
N ASP A 100 1.39 7.74 -11.46
CA ASP A 100 2.38 7.73 -10.38
C ASP A 100 2.54 6.35 -9.71
N GLY A 101 1.97 5.31 -10.32
CA GLY A 101 1.95 3.93 -9.85
C GLY A 101 0.99 3.66 -8.70
N SER A 102 0.29 4.67 -8.17
CA SER A 102 -0.61 4.46 -7.01
C SER A 102 -1.86 3.67 -7.39
N PHE A 103 -2.39 2.93 -6.41
CA PHE A 103 -3.69 2.30 -6.50
C PHE A 103 -4.40 2.33 -5.14
N VAL A 104 -5.72 2.24 -5.17
CA VAL A 104 -6.54 2.24 -3.95
C VAL A 104 -7.82 1.41 -4.14
N PHE A 105 -8.20 0.66 -3.11
CA PHE A 105 -9.45 -0.08 -3.00
C PHE A 105 -10.28 0.47 -1.84
N ARG A 106 -11.47 1.00 -2.14
CA ARG A 106 -12.38 1.64 -1.18
C ARG A 106 -13.83 1.23 -1.50
N PRO A 107 -14.51 0.43 -0.66
CA PRO A 107 -13.98 -0.33 0.48
C PRO A 107 -13.21 -1.59 0.02
N ALA A 108 -12.27 -2.06 0.84
CA ALA A 108 -11.49 -3.28 0.64
C ALA A 108 -11.99 -4.46 1.51
N THR A 109 -13.31 -4.51 1.75
CA THR A 109 -13.93 -5.48 2.66
C THR A 109 -13.68 -6.91 2.21
N GLY A 110 -13.04 -7.72 3.06
CA GLY A 110 -12.70 -9.12 2.77
C GLY A 110 -11.48 -9.31 1.85
N GLY A 111 -10.78 -8.23 1.48
CA GLY A 111 -9.64 -8.26 0.56
C GLY A 111 -8.31 -8.61 1.20
N THR A 112 -8.12 -9.88 1.55
CA THR A 112 -6.94 -10.36 2.28
C THR A 112 -5.71 -10.61 1.39
N GLN A 113 -5.91 -10.70 0.07
CA GLN A 113 -4.90 -11.10 -0.91
C GLN A 113 -4.86 -10.11 -2.07
N LEU A 114 -3.68 -9.95 -2.67
CA LEU A 114 -3.42 -9.04 -3.78
C LEU A 114 -2.62 -9.77 -4.88
N GLU A 115 -3.01 -9.49 -6.12
CA GLU A 115 -2.30 -9.87 -7.33
C GLU A 115 -2.06 -8.64 -8.18
N VAL A 116 -0.92 -8.60 -8.88
CA VAL A 116 -0.67 -7.61 -9.93
C VAL A 116 -0.58 -8.34 -11.26
N ALA A 117 -1.36 -7.89 -12.24
CA ALA A 117 -1.42 -8.43 -13.59
C ALA A 117 -1.03 -7.31 -14.56
N PRO A 118 0.27 -7.02 -14.73
CA PRO A 118 0.70 -5.99 -15.65
C PRO A 118 0.46 -6.43 -17.09
N PRO A 119 0.30 -5.47 -18.03
CA PRO A 119 0.18 -5.80 -19.44
C PRO A 119 1.45 -6.51 -19.95
N SER A 120 1.26 -7.66 -20.60
CA SER A 120 2.34 -8.58 -21.00
C SER A 120 3.34 -8.01 -22.00
N SER A 121 3.09 -6.84 -22.59
CA SER A 121 4.00 -6.19 -23.54
C SER A 121 5.23 -5.58 -22.88
N LEU A 122 5.15 -5.20 -21.61
CA LEU A 122 6.23 -4.47 -20.91
C LEU A 122 6.80 -5.24 -19.71
N TYR A 123 5.96 -6.04 -19.05
CA TYR A 123 6.31 -6.69 -17.79
C TYR A 123 5.93 -8.16 -17.77
N ALA A 124 6.63 -8.93 -16.92
CA ALA A 124 6.28 -10.30 -16.60
C ALA A 124 4.91 -10.32 -15.89
N THR A 125 3.97 -11.11 -16.43
CA THR A 125 2.56 -11.09 -16.01
C THR A 125 2.30 -11.79 -14.68
N SER A 126 3.13 -12.77 -14.32
CA SER A 126 2.89 -13.65 -13.19
C SER A 126 3.81 -13.39 -12.01
N MET A 127 4.75 -12.45 -12.11
CA MET A 127 5.80 -12.25 -11.11
C MET A 127 5.84 -10.84 -10.56
N ALA A 128 6.02 -10.73 -9.24
CA ALA A 128 6.18 -9.46 -8.56
C ALA A 128 7.13 -9.58 -7.36
N ARG A 129 7.81 -8.50 -6.98
CA ARG A 129 8.55 -8.40 -5.73
C ARG A 129 7.81 -7.54 -4.72
N PHE A 130 7.69 -8.05 -3.50
CA PHE A 130 7.07 -7.35 -2.38
C PHE A 130 7.87 -7.63 -1.11
N LEU A 131 8.23 -6.59 -0.35
CA LEU A 131 9.06 -6.69 0.87
C LEU A 131 10.31 -7.58 0.71
N SER A 132 11.04 -7.40 -0.40
CA SER A 132 12.25 -8.18 -0.75
C SER A 132 12.01 -9.68 -1.03
N LYS A 133 10.76 -10.10 -1.21
CA LYS A 133 10.36 -11.46 -1.60
C LYS A 133 9.79 -11.47 -3.01
N ILE A 134 10.06 -12.51 -3.77
CA ILE A 134 9.54 -12.70 -5.13
C ILE A 134 8.32 -13.62 -5.05
N TYR A 135 7.19 -13.14 -5.55
CA TYR A 135 5.95 -13.86 -5.70
C TYR A 135 5.79 -14.28 -7.16
N ASP A 136 5.35 -15.51 -7.36
CA ASP A 136 4.95 -16.03 -8.66
C ASP A 136 3.49 -16.51 -8.52
N PHE A 137 2.55 -15.77 -9.11
CA PHE A 137 1.11 -15.97 -8.96
C PHE A 137 0.60 -17.27 -9.61
N ASP A 138 1.44 -17.96 -10.36
CA ASP A 138 1.13 -19.28 -10.93
C ASP A 138 1.57 -20.44 -10.00
N LEU A 139 2.40 -20.16 -9.01
CA LEU A 139 2.78 -21.16 -8.00
C LEU A 139 1.71 -21.31 -6.91
N PRO A 140 1.59 -22.50 -6.32
CA PRO A 140 0.75 -22.69 -5.15
C PRO A 140 1.27 -21.87 -3.97
N ASN A 141 0.34 -21.40 -3.13
CA ASN A 141 0.67 -20.89 -1.81
C ASN A 141 1.28 -22.01 -0.96
N GLN A 142 1.84 -21.63 0.18
CA GLN A 142 2.54 -22.58 1.05
C GLN A 142 1.66 -23.67 1.66
N ALA A 143 0.37 -23.39 1.79
CA ALA A 143 -0.60 -24.37 2.27
C ALA A 143 -1.04 -25.35 1.17
N GLY A 144 -0.70 -25.10 -0.10
CA GLY A 144 -1.19 -25.86 -1.24
C GLY A 144 -2.68 -25.71 -1.51
N THR A 145 -3.33 -24.71 -0.91
CA THR A 145 -4.80 -24.51 -0.96
C THR A 145 -5.24 -23.39 -1.90
N GLY A 146 -4.29 -22.69 -2.51
CA GLY A 146 -4.56 -21.58 -3.43
C GLY A 146 -3.29 -21.13 -4.15
N LYS A 147 -3.36 -20.00 -4.85
CA LYS A 147 -2.22 -19.38 -5.55
C LYS A 147 -1.39 -18.49 -4.64
N CYS A 148 -0.14 -18.24 -5.02
CA CYS A 148 0.82 -17.43 -4.27
C CYS A 148 0.54 -15.92 -4.41
N TYR A 149 -0.50 -15.45 -3.75
CA TYR A 149 -0.84 -14.03 -3.71
C TYR A 149 -0.12 -13.27 -2.59
N ILE A 150 0.00 -11.95 -2.74
CA ILE A 150 0.56 -11.06 -1.71
C ILE A 150 -0.49 -10.84 -0.63
N ALA A 151 -0.14 -11.02 0.65
CA ALA A 151 -1.06 -10.73 1.75
C ALA A 151 -1.20 -9.21 1.94
N THR A 152 -2.43 -8.70 2.00
CA THR A 152 -2.68 -7.26 2.22
C THR A 152 -2.56 -6.86 3.69
N GLY A 153 -2.83 -7.80 4.62
CA GLY A 153 -2.90 -7.51 6.06
C GLY A 153 -4.13 -6.69 6.49
N VAL A 154 -5.10 -6.47 5.59
CA VAL A 154 -6.28 -5.66 5.90
C VAL A 154 -7.14 -6.33 6.97
N THR A 155 -7.48 -5.59 8.01
CA THR A 155 -8.36 -6.05 9.11
C THR A 155 -9.43 -5.02 9.45
N ALA A 156 -9.05 -3.73 9.51
CA ALA A 156 -9.96 -2.57 9.56
C ALA A 156 -9.21 -1.29 9.15
N GLY A 157 -9.94 -0.27 8.71
CA GLY A 157 -9.37 1.05 8.42
C GLY A 157 -8.36 1.08 7.26
N ASP A 158 -7.42 2.03 7.32
CA ASP A 158 -6.42 2.25 6.27
C ASP A 158 -5.24 1.30 6.36
N THR A 159 -5.00 0.55 5.28
CA THR A 159 -3.87 -0.36 5.12
C THR A 159 -3.06 0.06 3.90
N ASN A 160 -1.92 0.71 4.12
CA ASN A 160 -0.93 0.94 3.07
C ASN A 160 0.03 -0.24 3.04
N ILE A 161 -0.03 -1.05 1.97
CA ILE A 161 0.82 -2.23 1.83
C ILE A 161 2.25 -1.89 1.42
N GLY A 162 2.50 -0.65 0.95
CA GLY A 162 3.77 -0.21 0.43
C GLY A 162 3.89 -0.40 -1.08
N THR A 163 5.08 -0.77 -1.54
CA THR A 163 5.39 -0.89 -2.97
C THR A 163 5.45 -2.35 -3.41
N VAL A 164 4.72 -2.67 -4.46
CA VAL A 164 4.86 -3.89 -5.25
C VAL A 164 5.70 -3.57 -6.48
N PHE A 165 6.74 -4.35 -6.74
CA PHE A 165 7.59 -4.19 -7.90
C PHE A 165 7.21 -5.22 -8.98
N VAL A 166 7.02 -4.76 -10.21
CA VAL A 166 6.84 -5.62 -11.40
C VAL A 166 8.14 -5.70 -12.18
N PHE A 167 8.38 -6.85 -12.80
CA PHE A 167 9.62 -7.11 -13.52
C PHE A 167 9.47 -6.81 -15.01
N PRO A 168 10.40 -6.09 -15.64
CA PRO A 168 10.37 -5.88 -17.08
C PRO A 168 10.64 -7.19 -17.83
N ASN A 169 10.00 -7.37 -18.99
CA ASN A 169 10.19 -8.56 -19.82
C ASN A 169 11.64 -8.77 -20.32
N SER A 170 12.43 -7.70 -20.37
CA SER A 170 13.84 -7.77 -20.78
C SER A 170 14.73 -8.44 -19.73
N SER A 171 14.26 -8.58 -18.49
CA SER A 171 15.04 -9.10 -17.38
C SER A 171 14.14 -9.73 -16.32
N PRO A 172 13.39 -10.80 -16.66
CA PRO A 172 12.59 -11.51 -15.67
C PRO A 172 13.51 -12.17 -14.63
N PRO A 173 13.15 -12.15 -13.35
CA PRO A 173 13.90 -12.86 -12.34
C PRO A 173 13.77 -14.38 -12.56
N PRO A 174 14.76 -15.18 -12.09
CA PRO A 174 14.57 -16.60 -12.02
C PRO A 174 13.38 -16.93 -11.09
N PRO A 175 12.59 -17.98 -11.40
CA PRO A 175 11.51 -18.43 -10.53
C PRO A 175 12.02 -18.70 -9.10
N PRO A 176 11.22 -18.42 -8.06
CA PRO A 176 11.62 -18.67 -6.68
C PRO A 176 11.79 -20.17 -6.42
N MET A 177 13.03 -20.61 -6.15
CA MET A 177 13.35 -22.03 -5.92
C MET A 177 12.65 -22.64 -4.69
N GLY A 178 12.16 -21.83 -3.76
CA GLY A 178 11.48 -22.26 -2.54
C GLY A 178 9.94 -22.21 -2.61
N GLY A 179 9.36 -21.94 -3.79
CA GLY A 179 7.93 -21.69 -3.93
C GLY A 179 7.52 -20.33 -3.35
N CYS A 180 6.25 -20.21 -2.94
CA CYS A 180 5.70 -18.96 -2.43
C CYS A 180 6.41 -18.48 -1.15
N PRO A 181 6.79 -17.20 -1.04
CA PRO A 181 7.42 -16.64 0.17
C PRO A 181 6.57 -16.77 1.45
N ARG A 182 7.25 -16.90 2.60
CA ARG A 182 6.66 -16.86 3.96
C ARG A 182 6.47 -15.43 4.42
#